data_AF-A0A7Y6XI04-F1
#
_entry.id   AF-A0A7Y6XI04-F1
#
_cell.length_a   1.000
_cell.length_b   1.000
_cell.length_c   1.000
_cell.angle_alpha   90.00
_cell.angle_beta   90.00
_cell.angle_gamma   90.00
#
_symmetry.space_group_name_H-M   'P 1'
#
loop_
_entity.id
_entity.type
_entity.pdbx_description
1 polymer ?
#
loop_
_entity_poly.entity_id
_entity_poly.type
_entity_poly.pdbx_seq_one_letter_code
_entity_poly.pdbx_strand_id
1 'polypeptide(L)'
;MLPLKRWLSPEEAAEVLRPYAAFRQRSAGNGMDVDPLVLSDGFGGGGAGLFAGGRVSSLQLENSRGSTFINGDLVVDGWFENPGGLVFVRGNLIAHTVYTSEYLVILGDLRVRRLFGADEPLGICVFGDAHVESAIFFHNHQFNVWGTSHLGEEAHDEVHGREAVKQRLVDWGLITDPRQETPLDMVRISLRGLAESWGPLSDELASLRYTPKPSDLVAEPPVRPPRPDVILELEQWFASTPLPQRQQLEALRTQWLARLRDSTVRAEAARVIRKHLNSKKLIADRDTLLRDLD
;
A
#
# COMPACT_ATOMS: atom_id res chain seq x y z
N MET A 1 -4.29 21.00 9.26
CA MET A 1 -2.94 20.56 8.82
C MET A 1 -2.21 19.94 10.00
N LEU A 2 -1.44 18.86 9.76
CA LEU A 2 -0.60 18.25 10.79
C LEU A 2 0.73 19.01 10.94
N PRO A 3 1.36 19.00 12.13
CA PRO A 3 2.69 19.56 12.30
C PRO A 3 3.73 18.71 11.57
N LEU A 4 4.37 19.27 10.53
CA LEU A 4 5.58 18.69 9.94
C LEU A 4 6.71 18.74 10.98
N LYS A 5 7.27 17.59 11.32
CA LYS A 5 8.44 17.51 12.21
C LYS A 5 9.71 17.80 11.42
N ARG A 6 9.90 17.10 10.29
CA ARG A 6 11.05 17.26 9.38
C ARG A 6 10.85 16.46 8.09
N TRP A 7 11.59 16.83 7.06
CA TRP A 7 11.83 15.97 5.90
C TRP A 7 12.87 14.89 6.24
N LEU A 8 12.70 13.70 5.69
CA LEU A 8 13.55 12.54 5.93
C LEU A 8 14.53 12.34 4.76
N SER A 9 15.74 11.87 5.07
CA SER A 9 16.60 11.28 4.05
C SER A 9 16.04 9.92 3.59
N PRO A 10 16.51 9.37 2.46
CA PRO A 10 16.12 8.02 2.03
C PRO A 10 16.34 6.94 3.09
N GLU A 11 17.48 6.99 3.78
CA GLU A 11 17.82 6.03 4.84
C GLU A 11 16.86 6.15 6.02
N GLU A 12 16.53 7.38 6.44
CA GLU A 12 15.60 7.61 7.55
C GLU A 12 14.16 7.18 7.18
N ALA A 13 13.73 7.39 5.94
CA ALA A 13 12.43 6.92 5.45
C ALA A 13 12.35 5.38 5.48
N ALA A 14 13.44 4.70 5.07
CA ALA A 14 13.54 3.25 5.15
C ALA A 14 13.47 2.73 6.60
N GLU A 15 14.10 3.42 7.56
CA GLU A 15 14.04 3.06 8.98
C GLU A 15 12.63 3.14 9.56
N VAL A 16 11.86 4.18 9.22
CA VAL A 16 10.46 4.34 9.68
C VAL A 16 9.58 3.18 9.21
N LEU A 17 9.90 2.61 8.04
CA LEU A 17 9.18 1.51 7.41
C LEU A 17 9.68 0.12 7.79
N ARG A 18 10.80 0.00 8.50
CA ARG A 18 11.35 -1.29 8.93
C ARG A 18 10.31 -2.20 9.62
N PRO A 19 9.38 -1.70 10.46
CA PRO A 19 8.32 -2.55 11.02
C PRO A 19 7.45 -3.20 9.93
N TYR A 20 7.10 -2.48 8.86
CA TYR A 20 6.33 -3.01 7.72
C TYR A 20 7.09 -4.10 6.96
N ALA A 21 8.41 -3.94 6.78
CA ALA A 21 9.24 -4.96 6.11
C ALA A 21 9.28 -6.31 6.83
N ALA A 22 9.09 -6.32 8.16
CA ALA A 22 8.98 -7.54 8.95
C ALA A 22 7.66 -8.29 8.69
N PHE A 23 6.55 -7.56 8.50
CA PHE A 23 5.26 -8.17 8.16
C PHE A 23 5.18 -8.66 6.71
N ARG A 24 5.88 -7.98 5.77
CA ARG A 24 5.97 -8.36 4.35
C ARG A 24 6.45 -9.81 4.11
N GLN A 25 7.27 -10.36 5.01
CA GLN A 25 7.79 -11.72 4.88
C GLN A 25 6.79 -12.81 5.19
N ARG A 26 5.69 -12.48 5.88
CA ARG A 26 4.62 -13.42 6.19
C ARG A 26 3.55 -13.49 5.10
N SER A 27 3.49 -12.50 4.21
CA SER A 27 2.53 -12.44 3.11
C SER A 27 3.14 -12.92 1.79
N ALA A 28 3.29 -14.23 1.64
CA ALA A 28 3.56 -14.83 0.33
C ALA A 28 2.27 -14.75 -0.51
N GLY A 29 2.14 -13.73 -1.38
CA GLY A 29 1.06 -13.72 -2.38
C GLY A 29 0.59 -12.36 -2.89
N ASN A 30 0.75 -11.28 -2.13
CA ASN A 30 0.17 -10.00 -2.53
C ASN A 30 1.29 -9.14 -3.09
N GLY A 31 1.24 -8.79 -4.38
CA GLY A 31 2.26 -8.10 -5.17
C GLY A 31 2.62 -6.68 -4.73
N MET A 32 2.86 -6.48 -3.45
CA MET A 32 3.23 -5.21 -2.83
C MET A 32 4.74 -5.18 -2.56
N ASP A 33 5.51 -5.12 -3.64
CA ASP A 33 6.91 -4.78 -3.57
C ASP A 33 7.03 -3.26 -3.42
N VAL A 34 6.82 -2.74 -2.22
CA VAL A 34 7.13 -1.34 -1.93
C VAL A 34 8.66 -1.23 -1.89
N ASP A 35 9.24 -0.68 -2.96
CA ASP A 35 10.68 -0.49 -3.11
C ASP A 35 11.16 0.62 -2.16
N PRO A 36 12.17 0.40 -1.30
CA PRO A 36 12.79 1.42 -0.46
C PRO A 36 13.12 2.75 -1.19
N LEU A 37 13.36 2.73 -2.50
CA LEU A 37 13.59 3.94 -3.31
C LEU A 37 12.28 4.68 -3.66
N VAL A 38 11.20 3.95 -3.95
CA VAL A 38 9.85 4.54 -4.12
C VAL A 38 9.36 5.13 -2.79
N LEU A 39 9.89 4.62 -1.67
CA LEU A 39 9.57 5.07 -0.31
C LEU A 39 10.31 6.35 0.09
N SER A 40 11.54 6.55 -0.37
CA SER A 40 12.33 7.75 -0.11
C SER A 40 11.95 8.93 -1.01
N ASP A 41 11.71 8.62 -2.27
CA ASP A 41 11.52 9.60 -3.34
C ASP A 41 10.04 9.83 -3.63
N GLY A 42 9.17 9.02 -3.04
CA GLY A 42 7.77 8.91 -3.43
C GLY A 42 7.58 8.46 -4.88
N PHE A 43 6.33 8.49 -5.33
CA PHE A 43 6.02 8.31 -6.74
C PHE A 43 6.44 9.54 -7.57
N GLY A 44 7.69 9.58 -8.01
CA GLY A 44 8.19 10.58 -8.96
C GLY A 44 9.02 11.72 -8.38
N GLY A 45 9.71 11.51 -7.25
CA GLY A 45 10.73 12.43 -6.73
C GLY A 45 10.24 13.48 -5.74
N GLY A 46 9.03 13.35 -5.21
CA GLY A 46 8.54 14.16 -4.09
C GLY A 46 9.06 13.60 -2.77
N GLY A 47 9.97 14.29 -2.10
CA GLY A 47 10.61 13.77 -0.88
C GLY A 47 9.66 13.31 0.25
N ALA A 48 10.24 12.68 1.27
CA ALA A 48 9.55 12.08 2.40
C ALA A 48 9.35 13.04 3.59
N GLY A 49 8.11 13.33 3.98
CA GLY A 49 7.79 14.16 5.14
C GLY A 49 7.37 13.36 6.38
N LEU A 50 7.94 13.64 7.54
CA LEU A 50 7.51 13.08 8.83
C LEU A 50 6.67 14.09 9.62
N PHE A 51 5.44 13.69 9.95
CA PHE A 51 4.45 14.48 10.66
C PHE A 51 4.12 13.87 12.02
N ALA A 52 3.68 14.70 12.96
CA ALA A 52 3.05 14.22 14.18
C ALA A 52 1.62 13.76 13.89
N GLY A 53 1.20 12.65 14.51
CA GLY A 53 -0.22 12.34 14.68
C GLY A 53 -0.91 13.38 15.58
N GLY A 54 -2.23 13.26 15.70
CA GLY A 54 -3.07 14.17 16.47
C GLY A 54 -4.49 14.24 15.90
N ARG A 55 -5.28 15.16 16.47
CA ARG A 55 -6.66 15.43 16.02
C ARG A 55 -6.71 16.68 15.16
N VAL A 56 -7.35 16.59 14.00
CA VAL A 56 -7.58 17.70 13.07
C VAL A 56 -8.99 17.65 12.51
N SER A 57 -9.54 18.81 12.14
CA SER A 57 -10.89 18.89 11.56
C SER A 57 -10.98 18.21 10.18
N SER A 58 -9.98 18.44 9.34
CA SER A 58 -9.85 17.92 7.99
C SER A 58 -8.35 17.90 7.62
N LEU A 59 -7.96 16.90 6.83
CA LEU A 59 -6.59 16.70 6.37
C LEU A 59 -6.58 16.34 4.89
N GLN A 60 -6.12 17.28 4.07
CA GLN A 60 -5.75 17.03 2.68
C GLN A 60 -4.23 17.03 2.60
N LEU A 61 -3.66 15.93 2.12
CA LEU A 61 -2.21 15.83 1.93
C LEU A 61 -1.82 16.48 0.61
N GLU A 62 -0.78 17.31 0.64
CA GLU A 62 -0.33 18.08 -0.54
C GLU A 62 0.74 17.34 -1.36
N ASN A 63 1.24 16.21 -0.85
CA ASN A 63 2.36 15.47 -1.42
C ASN A 63 1.90 14.30 -2.30
N SER A 64 1.15 14.59 -3.36
CA SER A 64 0.51 13.58 -4.25
C SER A 64 1.48 12.65 -4.99
N ARG A 65 2.78 12.94 -4.92
CA ARG A 65 3.86 12.18 -5.57
C ARG A 65 4.96 11.80 -4.58
N GLY A 66 4.74 12.03 -3.29
CA GLY A 66 5.73 11.82 -2.25
C GLY A 66 5.30 10.81 -1.19
N SER A 67 6.13 10.70 -0.15
CA SER A 67 5.83 9.87 1.02
C SER A 67 5.46 10.75 2.21
N THR A 68 4.35 10.43 2.87
CA THR A 68 3.88 11.08 4.09
C THR A 68 3.89 10.07 5.23
N PHE A 69 4.78 10.28 6.20
CA PHE A 69 4.86 9.47 7.41
C PHE A 69 4.20 10.20 8.57
N ILE A 70 3.26 9.56 9.25
CA ILE A 70 2.56 10.12 10.41
C ILE A 70 2.89 9.25 11.62
N ASN A 71 3.53 9.84 12.62
CA ASN A 71 3.92 9.12 13.82
C ASN A 71 2.98 9.44 14.99
N GLY A 72 2.24 8.43 15.44
CA GLY A 72 1.15 8.52 16.43
C GLY A 72 -0.22 8.38 15.79
N ASP A 73 -1.25 8.28 16.64
CA ASP A 73 -2.65 8.16 16.21
C ASP A 73 -3.09 9.40 15.43
N LEU A 74 -3.85 9.18 14.36
CA LEU A 74 -4.42 10.21 13.51
C LEU A 74 -5.94 10.19 13.62
N VAL A 75 -6.49 11.28 14.16
CA VAL A 75 -7.94 11.49 14.25
C VAL A 75 -8.30 12.64 13.31
N VAL A 76 -9.14 12.36 12.31
CA VAL A 76 -9.63 13.35 11.36
C VAL A 76 -11.13 13.45 11.50
N ASP A 77 -11.59 14.53 12.10
CA ASP A 77 -13.00 14.70 12.42
C ASP A 77 -13.90 14.56 11.19
N GLY A 78 -13.53 15.15 10.05
CA GLY A 78 -14.29 15.06 8.81
C GLY A 78 -13.55 14.27 7.73
N TRP A 79 -12.74 14.98 6.95
CA TRP A 79 -12.23 14.53 5.67
C TRP A 79 -10.73 14.25 5.71
N PHE A 80 -10.32 13.01 5.45
CA PHE A 80 -8.95 12.64 5.15
C PHE A 80 -8.80 12.37 3.65
N GLU A 81 -7.85 13.03 3.01
CA GLU A 81 -7.54 12.85 1.59
C GLU A 81 -6.06 12.57 1.38
N ASN A 82 -5.80 11.38 0.86
CA ASN A 82 -4.58 11.05 0.17
C ASN A 82 -4.84 11.17 -1.35
N PRO A 83 -4.38 12.24 -2.02
CA PRO A 83 -4.61 12.43 -3.44
C PRO A 83 -3.63 11.62 -4.33
N GLY A 84 -2.70 10.87 -3.73
CA GLY A 84 -1.69 10.07 -4.42
C GLY A 84 -0.41 9.92 -3.59
N GLY A 85 0.46 8.98 -3.94
CA GLY A 85 1.69 8.67 -3.23
C GLY A 85 1.49 7.70 -2.05
N LEU A 86 2.53 7.60 -1.21
CA LEU A 86 2.48 6.77 0.00
C LEU A 86 2.07 7.61 1.21
N VAL A 87 1.09 7.11 1.95
CA VAL A 87 0.82 7.53 3.32
C VAL A 87 1.04 6.38 4.27
N PHE A 88 1.83 6.62 5.31
CA PHE A 88 2.17 5.63 6.31
C PHE A 88 1.85 6.17 7.71
N VAL A 89 0.82 5.62 8.34
CA VAL A 89 0.40 5.98 9.70
C VAL A 89 0.94 4.95 10.69
N ARG A 90 1.82 5.39 11.59
CA ARG A 90 2.32 4.60 12.72
C ARG A 90 1.47 4.85 13.95
N GLY A 91 0.25 4.34 13.92
CA GLY A 91 -0.81 4.52 14.92
C GLY A 91 -2.17 4.17 14.31
N ASN A 92 -3.24 4.47 15.03
CA ASN A 92 -4.60 4.35 14.51
C ASN A 92 -4.92 5.43 13.49
N LEU A 93 -5.84 5.12 12.57
CA LEU A 93 -6.52 6.11 11.72
C LEU A 93 -8.02 6.08 12.01
N ILE A 94 -8.54 7.17 12.55
CA ILE A 94 -9.96 7.34 12.85
C ILE A 94 -10.46 8.55 12.08
N ALA A 95 -11.47 8.37 11.22
CA ALA A 95 -12.05 9.47 10.48
C ALA A 95 -13.53 9.27 10.16
N HIS A 96 -14.26 10.34 9.88
CA HIS A 96 -15.55 10.18 9.23
C HIS A 96 -15.38 9.62 7.82
N THR A 97 -14.52 10.23 7.02
CA THR A 97 -14.32 9.83 5.64
C THR A 97 -12.84 9.79 5.27
N VAL A 98 -12.44 8.69 4.64
CA VAL A 98 -11.12 8.54 4.00
C VAL A 98 -11.32 8.42 2.50
N TYR A 99 -10.68 9.31 1.76
CA TYR A 99 -10.41 9.15 0.34
C TYR A 99 -8.92 8.88 0.15
N THR A 100 -8.59 7.85 -0.60
CA THR A 100 -7.21 7.54 -0.94
C THR A 100 -7.09 7.14 -2.41
N SER A 101 -6.19 7.81 -3.10
CA SER A 101 -5.62 7.40 -4.37
C SER A 101 -4.23 6.82 -4.09
N GLU A 102 -3.91 5.67 -4.67
CA GLU A 102 -2.66 4.91 -4.44
C GLU A 102 -2.53 4.26 -3.05
N TYR A 103 -1.59 4.68 -2.19
CA TYR A 103 -1.09 3.81 -1.13
C TYR A 103 -1.28 4.35 0.29
N LEU A 104 -2.04 3.61 1.11
CA LEU A 104 -2.28 3.94 2.51
C LEU A 104 -1.95 2.74 3.40
N VAL A 105 -0.97 2.90 4.28
CA VAL A 105 -0.52 1.88 5.22
C VAL A 105 -0.74 2.35 6.65
N ILE A 106 -1.35 1.51 7.47
CA ILE A 106 -1.72 1.83 8.86
C ILE A 106 -1.19 0.73 9.77
N LEU A 107 -0.21 1.07 10.61
CA LEU A 107 0.31 0.21 11.69
C LEU A 107 -0.52 0.38 12.97
N GLY A 108 -1.82 0.14 12.84
CA GLY A 108 -2.82 0.31 13.87
C GLY A 108 -4.20 -0.03 13.34
N ASP A 109 -5.23 0.38 14.08
CA ASP A 109 -6.61 0.15 13.70
C ASP A 109 -7.09 1.24 12.72
N LEU A 110 -7.94 0.83 11.77
CA LEU A 110 -8.70 1.72 10.90
C LEU A 110 -10.14 1.78 11.38
N ARG A 111 -10.67 2.97 11.66
CA ARG A 111 -12.09 3.18 11.97
C ARG A 111 -12.65 4.33 11.16
N VAL A 112 -13.48 4.00 10.17
CA VAL A 112 -14.03 5.00 9.28
C VAL A 112 -15.50 4.76 8.95
N ARG A 113 -16.25 5.84 8.74
CA ARG A 113 -17.63 5.73 8.31
C ARG A 113 -17.74 5.49 6.82
N ARG A 114 -17.04 6.28 6.00
CA ARG A 114 -16.95 6.07 4.55
C ARG A 114 -15.50 5.92 4.13
N LEU A 115 -15.25 4.89 3.32
CA LEU A 115 -13.95 4.64 2.72
C LEU A 115 -14.08 4.65 1.20
N PHE A 116 -13.31 5.49 0.53
CA PHE A 116 -13.22 5.52 -0.92
C PHE A 116 -11.78 5.27 -1.35
N GLY A 117 -11.52 4.09 -1.91
CA GLY A 117 -10.24 3.73 -2.51
C GLY A 117 -10.32 3.87 -4.04
N ALA A 118 -9.43 4.66 -4.62
CA ALA A 118 -9.36 4.89 -6.05
C ALA A 118 -7.96 4.59 -6.58
N ASP A 119 -7.88 4.29 -7.87
CA ASP A 119 -6.66 4.14 -8.66
C ASP A 119 -5.76 2.96 -8.27
N GLU A 120 -5.29 2.24 -9.30
CA GLU A 120 -4.36 1.10 -9.26
C GLU A 120 -2.90 1.59 -9.43
N PRO A 121 -1.86 0.81 -9.02
CA PRO A 121 -1.91 -0.59 -8.60
C PRO A 121 -1.86 -0.81 -7.08
N LEU A 122 -1.86 0.27 -6.30
CA LEU A 122 -1.63 0.23 -4.86
C LEU A 122 -2.97 0.25 -4.10
N GLY A 123 -2.94 -0.05 -2.80
CA GLY A 123 -4.15 -0.17 -2.00
C GLY A 123 -3.98 0.22 -0.54
N ILE A 124 -4.98 -0.13 0.26
CA ILE A 124 -4.98 0.13 1.71
C ILE A 124 -4.53 -1.12 2.46
N CYS A 125 -3.65 -0.93 3.43
CA CYS A 125 -3.14 -1.99 4.29
C CYS A 125 -3.28 -1.62 5.76
N VAL A 126 -4.01 -2.45 6.50
CA VAL A 126 -4.29 -2.27 7.93
C VAL A 126 -3.67 -3.42 8.71
N PHE A 127 -2.70 -3.11 9.58
CA PHE A 127 -2.03 -4.11 10.41
C PHE A 127 -2.71 -4.34 11.77
N GLY A 128 -3.72 -3.53 12.10
CA GLY A 128 -4.67 -3.77 13.19
C GLY A 128 -6.04 -4.25 12.68
N ASP A 129 -7.08 -3.93 13.43
CA ASP A 129 -8.46 -4.21 13.06
C ASP A 129 -9.03 -3.08 12.17
N ALA A 130 -9.91 -3.41 11.24
CA ALA A 130 -10.58 -2.46 10.38
C ALA A 130 -12.09 -2.46 10.62
N HIS A 131 -12.65 -1.31 10.94
CA HIS A 131 -14.09 -1.08 11.05
C HIS A 131 -14.49 0.02 10.08
N VAL A 132 -15.19 -0.37 9.02
CA VAL A 132 -15.65 0.52 7.96
C VAL A 132 -17.15 0.38 7.82
N GLU A 133 -17.93 1.42 8.10
CA GLU A 133 -19.40 1.33 7.95
C GLU A 133 -19.79 1.09 6.49
N SER A 134 -19.07 1.70 5.54
CA SER A 134 -19.28 1.46 4.11
C SER A 134 -18.06 1.85 3.27
N ALA A 135 -17.77 1.04 2.25
CA ALA A 135 -16.60 1.16 1.41
C ALA A 135 -16.93 1.12 -0.09
N ILE A 136 -16.24 1.94 -0.87
CA ILE A 136 -16.18 1.84 -2.33
C ILE A 136 -14.73 1.65 -2.72
N PHE A 137 -14.48 0.66 -3.56
CA PHE A 137 -13.18 0.39 -4.18
C PHE A 137 -13.36 0.46 -5.69
N PHE A 138 -12.73 1.48 -6.28
CA PHE A 138 -12.82 1.80 -7.69
C PHE A 138 -11.46 1.57 -8.36
N HIS A 139 -11.48 1.15 -9.61
CA HIS A 139 -10.31 0.72 -10.36
C HIS A 139 -9.52 -0.36 -9.62
N ASN A 140 -10.19 -1.40 -9.09
CA ASN A 140 -9.55 -2.54 -8.42
C ASN A 140 -8.63 -2.16 -7.24
N HIS A 141 -8.96 -1.07 -6.55
CA HIS A 141 -8.19 -0.64 -5.39
C HIS A 141 -8.19 -1.72 -4.29
N GLN A 142 -7.00 -2.19 -3.91
CA GLN A 142 -6.88 -3.32 -2.97
C GLN A 142 -7.15 -2.88 -1.53
N PHE A 143 -7.72 -3.78 -0.73
CA PHE A 143 -7.94 -3.57 0.71
C PHE A 143 -7.53 -4.82 1.49
N ASN A 144 -6.47 -4.70 2.29
CA ASN A 144 -5.87 -5.81 3.03
C ASN A 144 -5.85 -5.51 4.54
N VAL A 145 -6.31 -6.46 5.35
CA VAL A 145 -6.39 -6.35 6.81
C VAL A 145 -5.79 -7.59 7.46
N TRP A 146 -4.89 -7.40 8.43
CA TRP A 146 -4.25 -8.50 9.18
C TRP A 146 -4.98 -8.84 10.48
N GLY A 147 -5.65 -7.86 11.08
CA GLY A 147 -6.58 -8.09 12.18
C GLY A 147 -7.94 -8.57 11.69
N THR A 148 -8.98 -8.18 12.40
CA THR A 148 -10.37 -8.44 12.01
C THR A 148 -10.86 -7.35 11.07
N SER A 149 -11.49 -7.74 9.96
CA SER A 149 -12.11 -6.82 9.02
C SER A 149 -13.63 -6.83 9.20
N HIS A 150 -14.19 -5.65 9.45
CA HIS A 150 -15.62 -5.37 9.41
C HIS A 150 -15.87 -4.31 8.35
N LEU A 151 -16.28 -4.75 7.16
CA LEU A 151 -16.80 -3.89 6.10
C LEU A 151 -18.33 -4.04 6.11
N GLY A 152 -19.04 -2.95 6.41
CA GLY A 152 -20.50 -2.94 6.42
C GLY A 152 -21.04 -3.03 5.00
N GLU A 153 -21.28 -1.89 4.37
CA GLU A 153 -21.77 -1.87 2.99
C GLU A 153 -20.64 -1.63 1.97
N GLU A 154 -20.23 -2.66 1.23
CA GLU A 154 -19.11 -2.58 0.30
C GLU A 154 -19.51 -2.64 -1.19
N ALA A 155 -18.74 -1.97 -2.05
CA ALA A 155 -18.83 -2.05 -3.50
C ALA A 155 -17.44 -2.04 -4.14
N HIS A 156 -17.09 -3.12 -4.87
CA HIS A 156 -15.88 -3.21 -5.69
C HIS A 156 -16.28 -3.18 -7.16
N ASP A 157 -15.61 -2.37 -7.98
CA ASP A 157 -15.94 -2.31 -9.41
C ASP A 157 -15.59 -3.60 -10.16
N GLU A 158 -14.50 -4.28 -9.82
CA GLU A 158 -14.11 -5.56 -10.43
C GLU A 158 -14.99 -6.75 -9.97
N VAL A 159 -15.37 -6.79 -8.69
CA VAL A 159 -16.13 -7.92 -8.13
C VAL A 159 -17.63 -7.75 -8.34
N HIS A 160 -18.15 -6.53 -8.14
CA HIS A 160 -19.58 -6.23 -8.16
C HIS A 160 -20.03 -5.49 -9.43
N GLY A 161 -19.08 -5.03 -10.25
CA GLY A 161 -19.34 -4.27 -11.47
C GLY A 161 -19.47 -2.77 -11.21
N ARG A 162 -19.22 -1.98 -12.26
CA ARG A 162 -19.31 -0.51 -12.22
C ARG A 162 -20.69 0.01 -11.80
N GLU A 163 -21.76 -0.68 -12.17
CA GLU A 163 -23.12 -0.26 -11.81
C GLU A 163 -23.40 -0.38 -10.30
N ALA A 164 -22.81 -1.37 -9.62
CA ALA A 164 -22.92 -1.47 -8.16
C ALA A 164 -22.20 -0.31 -7.46
N VAL A 165 -21.04 0.11 -7.97
CA VAL A 165 -20.35 1.30 -7.49
C VAL A 165 -21.18 2.56 -7.71
N LYS A 166 -21.76 2.74 -8.90
CA LYS A 166 -22.62 3.90 -9.18
C LYS A 166 -23.86 3.92 -8.31
N GLN A 167 -24.51 2.78 -8.07
CA GLN A 167 -25.62 2.70 -7.14
C GLN A 167 -25.17 3.09 -5.73
N ARG A 168 -24.00 2.64 -5.27
CA ARG A 168 -23.46 3.03 -3.96
C ARG A 168 -23.20 4.53 -3.86
N LEU A 169 -22.71 5.15 -4.93
CA LEU A 169 -22.54 6.62 -5.00
C LEU A 169 -23.87 7.35 -4.86
N VAL A 170 -24.95 6.82 -5.43
CA VAL A 170 -26.32 7.35 -5.27
C VAL A 170 -26.80 7.17 -3.83
N ASP A 171 -26.58 6.00 -3.24
CA ASP A 171 -27.01 5.69 -1.86
C ASP A 171 -26.28 6.60 -0.84
N TRP A 172 -25.04 6.99 -1.14
CA TRP A 172 -24.30 7.98 -0.37
C TRP A 172 -24.73 9.44 -0.64
N GLY A 173 -25.61 9.66 -1.61
CA GLY A 173 -26.09 10.99 -2.02
C GLY A 173 -25.05 11.82 -2.79
N LEU A 174 -24.02 11.17 -3.37
CA LEU A 174 -22.94 11.85 -4.08
C LEU A 174 -23.30 12.18 -5.54
N ILE A 175 -24.17 11.36 -6.13
CA ILE A 175 -24.73 11.53 -7.47
C ILE A 175 -26.23 11.27 -7.43
N THR A 176 -26.97 11.80 -8.40
CA THR A 176 -28.45 11.73 -8.42
C THR A 176 -29.00 10.63 -9.33
N ASP A 177 -28.24 10.21 -10.33
CA ASP A 177 -28.63 9.17 -11.29
C ASP A 177 -27.43 8.26 -11.58
N PRO A 178 -27.53 6.93 -11.33
CA PRO A 178 -26.45 6.00 -11.60
C PRO A 178 -26.13 5.85 -13.10
N ARG A 179 -26.95 6.40 -14.01
CA ARG A 179 -26.67 6.40 -15.45
C ARG A 179 -25.74 7.53 -15.87
N GLN A 180 -25.56 8.56 -15.04
CA GLN A 180 -24.70 9.69 -15.35
C GLN A 180 -23.23 9.34 -15.19
N GLU A 181 -22.43 9.66 -16.19
CA GLU A 181 -20.98 9.65 -16.02
C GLU A 181 -20.58 10.83 -15.12
N THR A 182 -20.04 10.51 -13.95
CA THR A 182 -19.58 11.50 -12.98
C THR A 182 -18.05 11.43 -12.89
N PRO A 183 -17.32 12.52 -13.18
CA PRO A 183 -15.88 12.56 -13.00
C PRO A 183 -15.48 12.25 -11.55
N LEU A 184 -14.37 11.55 -11.34
CA LEU A 184 -13.88 11.20 -10.00
C LEU A 184 -13.65 12.43 -9.13
N ASP A 185 -13.22 13.54 -9.72
CA ASP A 185 -13.07 14.82 -9.02
C ASP A 185 -14.38 15.34 -8.42
N MET A 186 -15.49 15.17 -9.13
CA MET A 186 -16.82 15.54 -8.62
C MET A 186 -17.24 14.63 -7.47
N VAL A 187 -16.99 13.32 -7.58
CA VAL A 187 -17.22 12.36 -6.49
C VAL A 187 -16.43 12.77 -5.24
N ARG A 188 -15.14 13.09 -5.41
CA ARG A 188 -14.25 13.54 -4.33
C ARG A 188 -14.76 14.81 -3.65
N ILE A 189 -15.15 15.83 -4.43
CA ILE A 189 -15.68 17.10 -3.88
C ILE A 189 -16.99 16.87 -3.13
N SER A 190 -17.93 16.12 -3.70
CA SER A 190 -19.20 15.78 -3.04
C SER A 190 -18.98 14.99 -1.76
N LEU A 191 -18.06 14.03 -1.79
CA LEU A 191 -17.74 13.19 -0.64
C LEU A 191 -17.11 14.00 0.49
N ARG A 192 -16.25 14.98 0.15
CA ARG A 192 -15.73 15.95 1.12
C ARG A 192 -16.85 16.78 1.75
N GLY A 193 -17.75 17.33 0.94
CA GLY A 193 -18.90 18.09 1.43
C GLY A 193 -19.80 17.28 2.37
N LEU A 194 -20.01 15.99 2.05
CA LEU A 194 -20.73 15.06 2.93
C LEU A 194 -19.99 14.84 4.26
N ALA A 195 -18.68 14.60 4.22
CA ALA A 195 -17.87 14.39 5.42
C ALA A 195 -17.89 15.61 6.35
N GLU A 196 -17.78 16.81 5.78
CA GLU A 196 -17.80 18.07 6.53
C GLU A 196 -19.19 18.38 7.12
N SER A 197 -20.27 17.80 6.57
CA SER A 197 -21.64 18.01 7.06
C SER A 197 -21.97 17.28 8.37
N TRP A 198 -21.21 16.25 8.75
CA TRP A 198 -21.49 15.46 9.96
C TRP A 198 -21.00 16.10 11.25
N GLY A 199 -20.20 17.17 11.15
CA GLY A 199 -19.56 17.76 12.32
C GLY A 199 -18.40 16.89 12.84
N PRO A 200 -17.88 17.18 14.05
CA PRO A 200 -16.74 16.48 14.58
C PRO A 200 -17.07 15.09 15.12
N LEU A 201 -16.05 14.21 15.15
CA LEU A 201 -16.18 12.90 15.78
C LEU A 201 -16.48 13.06 17.28
N SER A 202 -17.25 12.12 17.83
CA SER A 202 -17.44 12.06 19.28
C SER A 202 -16.11 11.80 20.00
N ASP A 203 -15.96 12.34 21.21
CA ASP A 203 -14.75 12.11 22.01
C ASP A 203 -14.56 10.63 22.36
N GLU A 204 -15.66 9.87 22.47
CA GLU A 204 -15.61 8.42 22.63
C GLU A 204 -14.88 7.75 21.45
N LEU A 205 -15.31 8.04 20.22
CA LEU A 205 -14.67 7.51 19.01
C LEU A 205 -13.23 8.00 18.88
N ALA A 206 -12.97 9.29 19.15
CA ALA A 206 -11.63 9.88 19.07
C ALA A 206 -10.66 9.36 20.15
N SER A 207 -11.17 8.86 21.27
CA SER A 207 -10.37 8.35 22.39
C SER A 207 -9.93 6.89 22.23
N LEU A 208 -10.41 6.19 21.20
CA LEU A 208 -10.07 4.79 20.94
C LEU A 208 -8.59 4.67 20.60
N ARG A 209 -7.81 4.26 21.62
CA ARG A 209 -6.37 4.11 21.50
C ARG A 209 -6.00 2.84 20.78
N TYR A 210 -4.87 2.91 20.10
CA TYR A 210 -4.17 1.75 19.61
C TYR A 210 -3.82 0.84 20.80
N THR A 211 -4.32 -0.40 20.79
CA THR A 211 -3.83 -1.42 21.70
C THR A 211 -2.87 -2.30 20.90
N PRO A 212 -1.54 -2.13 21.04
CA PRO A 212 -0.60 -3.05 20.42
C PRO A 212 -0.95 -4.45 20.90
N LYS A 213 -1.33 -5.34 19.98
CA LYS A 213 -1.61 -6.73 20.33
C LYS A 213 -0.31 -7.32 20.91
N PRO A 214 -0.30 -7.80 22.17
CA PRO A 214 0.93 -8.25 22.84
C PRO A 214 1.65 -9.41 22.16
N SER A 215 1.04 -10.05 21.16
CA SER A 215 1.64 -11.13 20.38
C SER A 215 2.71 -10.67 19.38
N ASP A 216 2.93 -9.37 19.19
CA ASP A 216 3.87 -8.84 18.18
C ASP A 216 5.16 -8.21 18.74
N LEU A 217 5.36 -8.18 20.08
CA LEU A 217 6.51 -7.48 20.65
C LEU A 217 7.74 -8.35 20.98
N VAL A 218 7.64 -9.67 21.07
CA VAL A 218 8.83 -10.55 21.13
C VAL A 218 8.48 -11.92 20.57
N ALA A 219 8.48 -12.06 19.25
CA ALA A 219 9.01 -13.30 18.69
C ALA A 219 10.45 -12.95 18.32
N GLU A 220 11.43 -13.63 18.94
CA GLU A 220 12.78 -13.68 18.38
C GLU A 220 12.64 -13.88 16.86
N PRO A 221 13.43 -13.14 16.05
CA PRO A 221 13.28 -13.18 14.60
C PRO A 221 13.21 -14.65 14.19
N PRO A 222 12.16 -15.11 13.48
CA PRO A 222 12.13 -16.47 13.01
C PRO A 222 13.45 -16.63 12.26
N VAL A 223 14.27 -17.57 12.73
CA VAL A 223 15.58 -17.85 12.14
C VAL A 223 15.26 -18.16 10.69
N ARG A 224 15.45 -17.16 9.81
CA ARG A 224 15.31 -17.40 8.39
C ARG A 224 16.32 -18.50 8.11
N PRO A 225 15.92 -19.57 7.41
CA PRO A 225 16.93 -20.44 6.87
C PRO A 225 17.91 -19.53 6.11
N PRO A 226 19.23 -19.66 6.35
CA PRO A 226 20.22 -18.82 5.72
C PRO A 226 19.92 -18.78 4.21
N ARG A 227 19.87 -17.56 3.65
CA ARG A 227 19.62 -17.38 2.23
C ARG A 227 20.60 -18.26 1.47
N PRO A 228 20.14 -19.13 0.55
CA PRO A 228 21.04 -19.99 -0.21
C PRO A 228 22.12 -19.16 -0.91
N ASP A 229 23.38 -19.54 -0.78
CA ASP A 229 24.52 -18.78 -1.34
C ASP A 229 24.36 -18.49 -2.83
N VAL A 230 23.71 -19.40 -3.56
CA VAL A 230 23.41 -19.26 -4.99
C VAL A 230 22.52 -18.04 -5.31
N ILE A 231 21.64 -17.62 -4.40
CA ILE A 231 20.83 -16.40 -4.57
C ILE A 231 21.68 -15.16 -4.38
N LEU A 232 22.58 -15.16 -3.40
CA LEU A 232 23.50 -14.05 -3.15
C LEU A 232 24.46 -13.88 -4.33
N GLU A 233 24.96 -14.98 -4.88
CA GLU A 233 25.77 -14.98 -6.10
C GLU A 233 24.99 -14.42 -7.30
N LEU A 234 23.70 -14.79 -7.46
CA LEU A 234 22.87 -14.30 -8.55
C LEU A 234 22.62 -12.78 -8.44
N GLU A 235 22.32 -12.28 -7.25
CA GLU A 235 22.16 -10.84 -6.98
C GLU A 235 23.46 -10.08 -7.25
N GLN A 236 24.61 -10.61 -6.80
CA GLN A 236 25.92 -10.01 -7.03
C GLN A 236 26.31 -10.03 -8.52
N TRP A 237 25.98 -11.10 -9.23
CA TRP A 237 26.19 -11.20 -10.67
C TRP A 237 25.38 -10.14 -11.43
N PHE A 238 24.08 -9.98 -11.13
CA PHE A 238 23.29 -8.92 -11.74
C PHE A 238 23.82 -7.51 -11.43
N ALA A 239 24.34 -7.29 -10.21
CA ALA A 239 24.89 -5.99 -9.81
C ALA A 239 26.22 -5.64 -10.50
N SER A 240 27.02 -6.65 -10.85
CA SER A 240 28.39 -6.47 -11.38
C SER A 240 28.53 -6.78 -12.87
N THR A 241 27.53 -7.41 -13.49
CA THR A 241 27.62 -7.83 -14.88
C THR A 241 27.48 -6.64 -15.84
N PRO A 242 28.43 -6.44 -16.75
CA PRO A 242 28.32 -5.39 -17.79
C PRO A 242 27.43 -5.83 -18.96
N LEU A 243 26.86 -7.04 -18.90
CA LEU A 243 26.10 -7.61 -20.01
C LEU A 243 24.76 -6.87 -20.19
N PRO A 244 24.34 -6.57 -21.43
CA PRO A 244 22.99 -6.11 -21.73
C PRO A 244 21.93 -7.17 -21.37
N GLN A 245 20.71 -6.75 -21.01
CA GLN A 245 19.63 -7.64 -20.54
C GLN A 245 19.35 -8.86 -21.45
N ARG A 246 19.48 -8.73 -22.77
CA ARG A 246 19.31 -9.86 -23.70
C ARG A 246 20.41 -10.92 -23.54
N GLN A 247 21.65 -10.49 -23.30
CA GLN A 247 22.77 -11.40 -23.03
C GLN A 247 22.72 -11.94 -21.61
N GLN A 248 22.20 -11.18 -20.65
CA GLN A 248 21.91 -11.68 -19.31
C GLN A 248 20.88 -12.81 -19.35
N LEU A 249 19.83 -12.69 -20.16
CA LEU A 249 18.79 -13.72 -20.32
C LEU A 249 19.39 -15.02 -20.87
N GLU A 250 20.26 -14.94 -21.87
CA GLU A 250 20.98 -16.12 -22.38
C GLU A 250 21.96 -16.71 -21.36
N ALA A 251 22.66 -15.87 -20.59
CA ALA A 251 23.50 -16.34 -19.49
C ALA A 251 22.68 -17.04 -18.39
N LEU A 252 21.48 -16.55 -18.09
CA LEU A 252 20.58 -17.22 -17.14
C LEU A 252 20.16 -18.61 -17.66
N ARG A 253 19.79 -18.72 -18.94
CA ARG A 253 19.42 -20.00 -19.58
C ARG A 253 20.55 -21.01 -19.53
N THR A 254 21.77 -20.57 -19.81
CA THR A 254 22.91 -21.46 -20.06
C THR A 254 23.76 -21.76 -18.81
N GLN A 255 23.88 -20.81 -17.87
CA GLN A 255 24.82 -20.90 -16.75
C GLN A 255 24.13 -20.97 -15.38
N TRP A 256 22.94 -20.38 -15.26
CA TRP A 256 22.27 -20.27 -13.95
C TRP A 256 21.12 -21.25 -13.78
N LEU A 257 20.39 -21.58 -14.85
CA LEU A 257 19.14 -22.35 -14.75
C LEU A 257 19.32 -23.68 -14.00
N ALA A 258 20.38 -24.43 -14.29
CA ALA A 258 20.69 -25.68 -13.58
C ALA A 258 20.93 -25.49 -12.07
N ARG A 259 21.50 -24.35 -11.66
CA ARG A 259 21.81 -23.99 -10.27
C ARG A 259 20.59 -23.49 -9.50
N LEU A 260 19.55 -23.03 -10.21
CA LEU A 260 18.36 -22.38 -9.65
C LEU A 260 17.12 -23.30 -9.60
N ARG A 261 17.24 -24.54 -10.10
CA ARG A 261 16.17 -25.55 -10.14
C ARG A 261 15.85 -26.21 -8.79
N ASP A 262 16.59 -25.91 -7.73
CA ASP A 262 16.25 -26.42 -6.40
C ASP A 262 14.93 -25.80 -5.92
N SER A 263 13.98 -26.64 -5.48
CA SER A 263 12.67 -26.22 -4.95
C SER A 263 12.74 -25.16 -3.84
N THR A 264 13.83 -25.11 -3.08
CA THR A 264 14.06 -24.14 -2.00
C THR A 264 14.59 -22.79 -2.50
N VAL A 265 15.04 -22.72 -3.76
CA VAL A 265 15.71 -21.57 -4.39
C VAL A 265 14.83 -20.92 -5.46
N ARG A 266 14.01 -21.71 -6.18
CA ARG A 266 13.21 -21.27 -7.35
C ARG A 266 12.42 -19.98 -7.14
N ALA A 267 11.64 -19.91 -6.06
CA ALA A 267 10.77 -18.77 -5.80
C ALA A 267 11.57 -17.46 -5.67
N GLU A 268 12.70 -17.52 -4.97
CA GLU A 268 13.57 -16.37 -4.73
C GLU A 268 14.39 -16.02 -5.99
N ALA A 269 14.84 -17.03 -6.74
CA ALA A 269 15.51 -16.84 -8.02
C ALA A 269 14.59 -16.15 -9.04
N ALA A 270 13.33 -16.60 -9.15
CA ALA A 270 12.33 -16.00 -10.02
C ALA A 270 12.08 -14.53 -9.69
N ARG A 271 12.04 -14.20 -8.39
CA ARG A 271 11.91 -12.81 -7.90
C ARG A 271 13.09 -11.95 -8.34
N VAL A 272 14.33 -12.41 -8.14
CA VAL A 272 15.55 -11.68 -8.53
C VAL A 272 15.63 -11.48 -10.05
N ILE A 273 15.27 -12.49 -10.83
CA ILE A 273 15.24 -12.43 -12.30
C ILE A 273 14.22 -11.40 -12.80
N ARG A 274 12.99 -11.40 -12.25
CA ARG A 274 11.95 -10.42 -12.61
C ARG A 274 12.38 -8.98 -12.31
N LYS A 275 13.06 -8.77 -11.19
CA LYS A 275 13.57 -7.45 -10.78
C LYS A 275 14.55 -6.86 -11.81
N HIS A 276 15.47 -7.68 -12.33
CA HIS A 276 16.56 -7.18 -13.17
C HIS A 276 16.29 -7.28 -14.68
N LEU A 277 15.42 -8.21 -15.11
CA LEU A 277 14.94 -8.30 -16.50
C LEU A 277 13.55 -7.69 -16.64
N ASN A 278 13.50 -6.37 -16.69
CA ASN A 278 12.25 -5.58 -16.70
C ASN A 278 11.90 -4.97 -18.07
N SER A 279 12.73 -5.16 -19.11
CA SER A 279 12.44 -4.66 -20.45
C SER A 279 11.17 -5.26 -21.02
N LYS A 280 10.23 -4.40 -21.46
CA LYS A 280 8.96 -4.79 -22.11
C LYS A 280 9.17 -5.72 -23.32
N LYS A 281 10.32 -5.60 -24.01
CA LYS A 281 10.65 -6.41 -25.18
C LYS A 281 11.14 -7.83 -24.84
N LEU A 282 11.44 -8.11 -23.56
CA LEU A 282 12.01 -9.39 -23.10
C LEU A 282 11.10 -10.12 -22.11
N ILE A 283 9.89 -9.60 -21.83
CA ILE A 283 8.94 -10.20 -20.88
C ILE A 283 8.60 -11.64 -21.27
N ALA A 284 8.25 -11.89 -22.55
CA ALA A 284 7.89 -13.24 -23.01
C ALA A 284 9.06 -14.24 -22.89
N ASP A 285 10.28 -13.80 -23.21
CA ASP A 285 11.49 -14.62 -23.09
C ASP A 285 11.85 -14.92 -21.63
N ARG A 286 11.67 -13.94 -20.75
CA ARG A 286 11.88 -14.07 -19.31
C ARG A 286 10.84 -15.01 -18.71
N ASP A 287 9.57 -14.84 -19.04
CA ASP A 287 8.50 -15.68 -18.49
C ASP A 287 8.60 -17.12 -19.01
N THR A 288 9.20 -17.33 -20.18
CA THR A 288 9.60 -18.67 -20.64
C THR A 288 10.74 -19.25 -19.79
N LEU A 289 11.81 -18.48 -19.55
CA LEU A 289 12.89 -18.88 -18.63
C LEU A 289 12.37 -19.21 -17.21
N LEU A 290 11.39 -18.45 -16.72
CA LEU A 290 10.80 -18.67 -15.40
C LEU A 290 9.95 -19.94 -15.36
N ARG A 291 9.25 -20.28 -16.44
CA ARG A 291 8.55 -21.57 -16.56
C ARG A 291 9.51 -22.75 -16.62
N ASP A 292 10.72 -22.57 -17.17
CA ASP A 292 11.76 -23.60 -17.18
C ASP A 292 12.44 -23.80 -15.80
N LEU A 293 12.14 -22.92 -14.83
CA LEU A 293 12.56 -23.03 -13.42
C LEU A 293 11.50 -23.73 -12.54
N ASP A 294 10.22 -23.65 -12.90
CA ASP A 294 9.10 -24.35 -12.24
C ASP A 294 9.13 -25.87 -12.51
#